data_AF-A0A8H7L1M8-F1
#
_entry.id   AF-A0A8H7L1M8-F1
#
_cell.length_a   1.000
_cell.length_b   1.000
_cell.length_c   1.000
_cell.angle_alpha   90.00
_cell.angle_beta   90.00
_cell.angle_gamma   90.00
#
_symmetry.space_group_name_H-M   'P 1'
#
loop_
_entity.id
_entity.type
_entity.pdbx_description
1 polymer ?
#
loop_
_entity_poly.entity_id
_entity_poly.type
_entity_poly.pdbx_seq_one_letter_code
_entity_poly.pdbx_strand_id
1 'polypeptide(L)'
;MHLKQNVQNLKMNEGLAKAPVFLDSVVTIYPRLSAYIFYHLIACSVVQSIRIDFETCLREWKSLDGISVFENHLKIKSYLERMYFDHLHQCHDPGLQPQQIFEALLALDVVDLSAQLTILLMDDGKFKELIARRNESAQALLDLLQAQRLDYPVESPFKARHFQALVKLSKRSQRYPECLVLEDMVLPSDPMAGGSFGELYKGSMGKHDVAIKVLRVYQKSDMSRILKAFAHEATIWRQLSHQNVLQFYGLFHIKRGESERLCLACPWMKNGNLATFLSEIAPEIDCVALATIMVSDAHRACLADLGLSIPRETVSALFSETSTKARGTLNWTAPELLPDFSRPDSNGHETRQPDYASDVYAFAMGLREYSVLNQLSRGKRPERPVDSRSRTRGLTNDIWNIIVGCWRQKPEECFTAAQVIRYLRALPDLLPDNRGLESHDMKLPSQIKFKQRQNPFAALEGVLEAERVKAQHRVLQEQDLKDKLASSAFDQPLPIGIIKGGSTSAETSTGVWQELKSYLEVQTELIVYATQSVHSGMHSPNLTPPSTINENLTQIIATTFSIIAVCCDNLPVTTAVKGNEILRGLEEHANKLRKARLVEVTPESRQVIMESTFAVANALKELMGI
;
A
#
# COMPACT_ATOMS: atom_id res chain seq x y z
N MET A 1 -22.31 -3.98 11.82
CA MET A 1 -23.62 -4.07 12.49
C MET A 1 -23.56 -3.71 13.98
N HIS A 2 -22.58 -4.17 14.77
CA HIS A 2 -22.49 -3.79 16.20
C HIS A 2 -21.96 -2.37 16.50
N LEU A 3 -21.29 -1.68 15.57
CA LEU A 3 -21.03 -0.23 15.71
C LEU A 3 -22.32 0.58 15.78
N LYS A 4 -23.36 0.20 15.00
CA LYS A 4 -24.72 0.76 15.13
C LYS A 4 -25.35 0.44 16.50
N GLN A 5 -25.04 -0.72 17.07
CA GLN A 5 -25.63 -1.20 18.31
C GLN A 5 -24.97 -0.60 19.56
N ASN A 6 -23.66 -0.31 19.51
CA ASN A 6 -22.98 0.48 20.55
C ASN A 6 -23.40 1.95 20.51
N VAL A 7 -23.70 2.49 19.32
CA VAL A 7 -24.31 3.82 19.15
C VAL A 7 -25.75 3.86 19.66
N GLN A 8 -26.52 2.76 19.55
CA GLN A 8 -27.87 2.67 20.11
C GLN A 8 -27.90 2.59 21.65
N ASN A 9 -26.83 2.13 22.29
CA ASN A 9 -26.75 2.03 23.75
C ASN A 9 -26.33 3.36 24.43
N LEU A 10 -25.82 4.33 23.67
CA LEU A 10 -25.78 5.73 24.08
C LEU A 10 -27.20 6.27 23.89
N LYS A 11 -28.01 6.31 24.96
CA LYS A 11 -29.34 6.92 24.96
C LYS A 11 -29.25 8.43 24.68
N MET A 12 -29.07 8.79 23.40
CA MET A 12 -29.17 10.14 22.88
C MET A 12 -30.67 10.45 22.67
N ASN A 13 -31.33 10.91 23.74
CA ASN A 13 -32.73 11.32 23.73
C ASN A 13 -32.99 12.44 22.71
N GLU A 14 -33.98 12.23 21.83
CA GLU A 14 -34.88 13.14 21.07
C GLU A 14 -34.38 14.48 20.46
N GLY A 15 -33.38 15.16 21.03
CA GLY A 15 -32.79 16.39 20.48
C GLY A 15 -31.89 16.18 19.25
N LEU A 16 -31.27 14.99 19.14
CA LEU A 16 -30.46 14.58 17.99
C LEU A 16 -31.28 14.12 16.77
N ALA A 17 -32.61 14.10 16.85
CA ALA A 17 -33.45 13.84 15.68
C ALA A 17 -33.68 15.11 14.81
N LYS A 18 -33.47 16.31 15.37
CA LYS A 18 -33.64 17.60 14.66
C LYS A 18 -32.34 18.26 14.19
N ALA A 19 -31.21 17.95 14.82
CA ALA A 19 -29.88 18.40 14.42
C ALA A 19 -29.31 17.81 13.09
N PRO A 20 -29.58 16.55 12.70
CA PRO A 20 -28.93 15.91 11.54
C PRO A 20 -29.27 16.59 10.22
N VAL A 21 -30.54 17.01 10.06
CA VAL A 21 -31.02 17.64 8.81
C VAL A 21 -30.36 19.01 8.58
N PHE A 22 -30.05 19.75 9.64
CA PHE A 22 -29.35 21.03 9.53
C PHE A 22 -27.87 20.81 9.24
N LEU A 23 -27.20 19.87 9.93
CA LEU A 23 -25.75 19.68 9.83
C LEU A 23 -25.30 18.87 8.60
N ASP A 24 -26.09 17.90 8.11
CA ASP A 24 -25.84 17.21 6.83
C ASP A 24 -25.88 18.19 5.64
N SER A 25 -26.59 19.32 5.80
CA SER A 25 -26.61 20.39 4.81
C SER A 25 -25.49 21.41 4.98
N VAL A 26 -24.70 21.39 6.06
CA VAL A 26 -23.75 22.46 6.42
C VAL A 26 -22.30 22.00 6.56
N VAL A 27 -22.03 20.73 6.90
CA VAL A 27 -20.67 20.28 7.20
C VAL A 27 -20.26 19.11 6.29
N THR A 28 -19.15 19.31 5.57
CA THR A 28 -18.61 18.33 4.61
C THR A 28 -17.71 17.27 5.25
N ILE A 29 -16.94 17.64 6.28
CA ILE A 29 -16.07 16.71 7.04
C ILE A 29 -16.25 16.88 8.55
N TYR A 30 -16.04 15.81 9.31
CA TYR A 30 -16.35 15.73 10.75
C TYR A 30 -17.80 16.08 11.14
N PRO A 31 -18.82 15.60 10.41
CA PRO A 31 -20.21 15.97 10.68
C PRO A 31 -20.72 15.48 12.04
N ARG A 32 -20.33 14.31 12.55
CA ARG A 32 -20.83 13.82 13.85
C ARG A 32 -20.26 14.61 15.02
N LEU A 33 -18.96 14.85 15.02
CA LEU A 33 -18.30 15.66 16.05
C LEU A 33 -18.84 17.10 16.03
N SER A 34 -19.03 17.68 14.84
CA SER A 34 -19.63 19.01 14.68
C SER A 34 -21.06 19.06 15.21
N ALA A 35 -21.87 18.05 14.91
CA ALA A 35 -23.24 17.94 15.37
C ALA A 35 -23.34 17.82 16.90
N TYR A 36 -22.46 17.01 17.48
CA TYR A 36 -22.36 16.85 18.93
C TYR A 36 -22.03 18.18 19.61
N ILE A 37 -20.98 18.87 19.14
CA ILE A 37 -20.58 20.17 19.69
C ILE A 37 -21.72 21.19 19.57
N PHE A 38 -22.34 21.29 18.40
CA PHE A 38 -23.45 22.22 18.17
C PHE A 38 -24.61 21.99 19.15
N TYR A 39 -25.02 20.73 19.31
CA TYR A 39 -26.11 20.35 20.22
C TYR A 39 -25.80 20.75 21.67
N HIS A 40 -24.58 20.44 22.13
CA HIS A 40 -24.19 20.73 23.51
C HIS A 40 -23.96 22.22 23.77
N LEU A 41 -23.53 23.01 22.79
CA LEU A 41 -23.50 24.47 22.91
C LEU A 41 -24.89 25.07 23.14
N ILE A 42 -25.93 24.49 22.52
CA ILE A 42 -27.32 24.90 22.73
C ILE A 42 -27.80 24.45 24.12
N ALA A 43 -27.53 23.20 24.48
CA ALA A 43 -28.04 22.60 25.72
C ALA A 43 -27.37 23.15 26.99
N CYS A 44 -26.06 23.41 26.97
CA CYS A 44 -25.30 23.85 28.14
C CYS A 44 -25.38 25.36 28.43
N SER A 45 -26.25 26.11 27.73
CA SER A 45 -26.38 27.56 27.91
C SER A 45 -25.06 28.33 27.78
N VAL A 46 -24.16 27.86 26.91
CA VAL A 46 -22.84 28.46 26.67
C VAL A 46 -23.01 29.88 26.11
N VAL A 47 -22.05 30.77 26.37
CA VAL A 47 -22.09 32.18 25.95
C VAL A 47 -22.49 32.31 24.47
N GLN A 48 -23.51 33.12 24.19
CA GLN A 48 -24.10 33.26 22.86
C GLN A 48 -23.07 33.64 21.78
N SER A 49 -22.02 34.38 22.13
CA SER A 49 -20.92 34.72 21.21
C SER A 49 -20.19 33.49 20.69
N ILE A 50 -19.86 32.54 21.56
CA ILE A 50 -19.14 31.29 21.20
C ILE A 50 -19.96 30.47 20.22
N ARG A 51 -21.28 30.41 20.41
CA ARG A 51 -22.19 29.74 19.50
C ARG A 51 -22.24 30.42 18.13
N ILE A 52 -22.32 31.75 18.09
CA ILE A 52 -22.34 32.52 16.84
C ILE A 52 -21.02 32.34 16.08
N ASP A 53 -19.90 32.36 16.78
CA ASP A 53 -18.57 32.13 16.20
C ASP A 53 -18.49 30.72 15.60
N PHE A 54 -18.96 29.71 16.33
CA PHE A 54 -19.03 28.32 15.84
C PHE A 54 -19.89 28.19 14.57
N GLU A 55 -21.11 28.75 14.58
CA GLU A 55 -22.01 28.74 13.41
C GLU A 55 -21.38 29.45 12.20
N THR A 56 -20.61 30.51 12.44
CA THR A 56 -19.91 31.24 11.38
C THR A 56 -18.82 30.37 10.76
N CYS A 57 -17.99 29.71 11.56
CA CYS A 57 -16.98 28.78 11.08
C CYS A 57 -17.59 27.61 10.28
N LEU A 58 -18.72 27.04 10.74
CA LEU A 58 -19.40 25.97 9.99
C LEU A 58 -19.85 26.43 8.59
N ARG A 59 -20.36 27.66 8.47
CA ARG A 59 -20.75 28.22 7.15
C ARG A 59 -19.55 28.50 6.26
N GLU A 60 -18.44 28.95 6.83
CA GLU A 60 -17.17 29.14 6.11
C GLU A 60 -16.63 27.82 5.57
N TRP A 61 -16.66 26.74 6.37
CA TRP A 61 -16.16 25.45 5.91
C TRP A 61 -17.05 24.81 4.84
N LYS A 62 -18.36 25.08 4.88
CA LYS A 62 -19.30 24.68 3.84
C LYS A 62 -18.97 25.29 2.47
N SER A 63 -18.45 26.52 2.46
CA SER A 63 -18.17 27.24 1.21
C SER A 63 -16.85 26.81 0.57
N LEU A 64 -16.03 26.04 1.28
CA LEU A 64 -14.81 25.45 0.73
C LEU A 64 -15.13 24.51 -0.41
N ASP A 65 -14.32 24.56 -1.47
CA ASP A 65 -14.43 23.61 -2.57
C ASP A 65 -14.07 22.18 -2.12
N GLY A 66 -14.41 21.21 -2.96
CA GLY A 66 -14.25 19.79 -2.65
C GLY A 66 -12.82 19.33 -2.35
N ILE A 67 -11.77 20.08 -2.70
CA ILE A 67 -10.38 19.76 -2.32
C ILE A 67 -9.95 20.58 -1.11
N SER A 68 -10.30 21.87 -1.09
CA SER A 68 -9.95 22.80 -0.01
C SER A 68 -10.46 22.36 1.35
N VAL A 69 -11.57 21.61 1.41
CA VAL A 69 -12.03 20.95 2.64
C VAL A 69 -10.98 19.99 3.22
N PHE A 70 -10.34 19.17 2.38
CA PHE A 70 -9.29 18.25 2.80
C PHE A 70 -8.00 18.99 3.13
N GLU A 71 -7.65 20.06 2.42
CA GLU A 71 -6.49 20.90 2.75
C GLU A 71 -6.58 21.51 4.15
N ASN A 72 -7.80 21.78 4.61
CA ASN A 72 -8.04 22.39 5.91
C ASN A 72 -8.50 21.40 6.99
N HIS A 73 -8.50 20.09 6.70
CA HIS A 73 -9.01 19.06 7.61
C HIS A 73 -8.38 19.13 9.01
N LEU A 74 -7.09 19.45 9.10
CA LEU A 74 -6.36 19.56 10.36
C LEU A 74 -6.79 20.80 11.16
N LYS A 75 -6.91 21.96 10.49
CA LYS A 75 -7.38 23.20 11.14
C LYS A 75 -8.79 23.02 11.69
N ILE A 76 -9.66 22.39 10.90
CA ILE A 76 -11.05 22.07 11.27
C ILE A 76 -11.04 21.13 12.49
N LYS A 77 -10.31 20.01 12.43
CA LYS A 77 -10.17 19.08 13.56
C LYS A 77 -9.68 19.77 14.83
N SER A 78 -8.59 20.54 14.75
CA SER A 78 -8.02 21.24 15.91
C SER A 78 -8.94 22.32 16.48
N TYR A 79 -9.79 22.93 15.66
CA TYR A 79 -10.81 23.84 16.16
C TYR A 79 -11.94 23.08 16.86
N LEU A 80 -12.44 21.98 16.27
CA LEU A 80 -13.48 21.14 16.90
C LEU A 80 -12.99 20.55 18.23
N GLU A 81 -11.74 20.10 18.29
CA GLU A 81 -11.09 19.60 19.50
C GLU A 81 -11.06 20.66 20.61
N ARG A 82 -10.63 21.90 20.30
CA ARG A 82 -10.67 23.01 21.24
C ARG A 82 -12.09 23.34 21.70
N MET A 83 -13.04 23.43 20.76
CA MET A 83 -14.44 23.70 21.10
C MET A 83 -15.01 22.67 22.06
N TYR A 84 -14.70 21.39 21.84
CA TYR A 84 -15.12 20.29 22.68
C TYR A 84 -14.49 20.37 24.08
N PHE A 85 -13.16 20.44 24.17
CA PHE A 85 -12.47 20.37 25.45
C PHE A 85 -12.55 21.68 26.24
N ASP A 86 -12.61 22.85 25.62
CA ASP A 86 -12.63 24.11 26.34
C ASP A 86 -14.03 24.41 26.92
N HIS A 87 -15.11 24.01 26.23
CA HIS A 87 -16.47 24.44 26.55
C HIS A 87 -17.41 23.32 27.00
N LEU A 88 -17.14 22.07 26.64
CA LEU A 88 -18.10 20.97 26.81
C LEU A 88 -17.63 19.86 27.73
N HIS A 89 -16.35 19.84 28.14
CA HIS A 89 -15.75 18.78 28.98
C HIS A 89 -16.45 18.57 30.34
N GLN A 90 -17.27 19.52 30.80
CA GLN A 90 -18.01 19.46 32.06
C GLN A 90 -19.48 19.03 31.88
N CYS A 91 -19.98 18.95 30.64
CA CYS A 91 -21.38 18.67 30.32
C CYS A 91 -21.70 17.16 30.13
N HIS A 92 -20.84 16.25 30.59
CA HIS A 92 -20.92 14.83 30.27
C HIS A 92 -21.60 13.99 31.36
N ASP A 93 -22.17 12.86 30.94
CA ASP A 93 -22.75 11.84 31.81
C ASP A 93 -21.66 11.28 32.76
N PRO A 94 -21.85 11.26 34.10
CA PRO A 94 -20.82 10.89 35.07
C PRO A 94 -20.19 9.49 34.88
N GLY A 95 -20.76 8.62 34.03
CA GLY A 95 -20.24 7.30 33.71
C GLY A 95 -19.24 7.20 32.54
N LEU A 96 -19.06 8.24 31.72
CA LEU A 96 -18.22 8.19 30.50
C LEU A 96 -17.16 9.30 30.49
N GLN A 97 -15.91 8.94 30.19
CA GLN A 97 -14.81 9.92 30.13
C GLN A 97 -14.95 10.82 28.89
N PRO A 98 -14.82 12.16 29.00
CA PRO A 98 -14.96 13.10 27.88
C PRO A 98 -14.07 12.77 26.68
N GLN A 99 -12.85 12.29 26.97
CA GLN A 99 -11.88 11.85 25.97
C GLN A 99 -12.40 10.67 25.12
N GLN A 100 -13.05 9.69 25.75
CA GLN A 100 -13.56 8.50 25.07
C GLN A 100 -14.71 8.83 24.11
N ILE A 101 -15.58 9.77 24.50
CA ILE A 101 -16.67 10.24 23.64
C ILE A 101 -16.10 10.97 22.41
N PHE A 102 -15.12 11.86 22.62
CA PHE A 102 -14.45 12.58 21.54
C PHE A 102 -13.80 11.61 20.54
N GLU A 103 -13.02 10.65 21.04
CA GLU A 103 -12.34 9.65 20.21
C GLU A 103 -13.33 8.77 19.44
N ALA A 104 -14.45 8.38 20.05
CA ALA A 104 -15.48 7.58 19.38
C ALA A 104 -16.18 8.35 18.24
N LEU A 105 -16.51 9.62 18.45
CA LEU A 105 -17.11 10.48 17.42
C LEU A 105 -16.13 10.74 16.29
N LEU A 106 -14.88 11.08 16.63
CA LEU A 106 -13.81 11.33 15.68
C LEU A 106 -13.53 10.06 14.85
N ALA A 107 -13.50 8.88 15.45
CA ALA A 107 -13.31 7.61 14.76
C ALA A 107 -14.35 7.37 13.65
N LEU A 108 -15.63 7.70 13.89
CA LEU A 108 -16.67 7.60 12.86
C LEU A 108 -16.46 8.61 11.73
N ASP A 109 -16.11 9.84 12.08
CA ASP A 109 -15.91 10.91 11.12
C ASP A 109 -14.69 10.70 10.21
N VAL A 110 -13.62 10.08 10.71
CA VAL A 110 -12.41 9.82 9.90
C VAL A 110 -12.59 8.68 8.91
N VAL A 111 -13.50 7.73 9.17
CA VAL A 111 -13.93 6.74 8.18
C VAL A 111 -14.60 7.43 7.00
N ASP A 112 -15.52 8.36 7.28
CA ASP A 112 -16.18 9.14 6.23
C ASP A 112 -15.19 10.05 5.49
N LEU A 113 -14.25 10.68 6.20
CA LEU A 113 -13.16 11.47 5.59
C LEU A 113 -12.35 10.62 4.59
N SER A 114 -11.99 9.39 4.98
CA SER A 114 -11.27 8.43 4.12
C SER A 114 -12.08 8.04 2.89
N ALA A 115 -13.37 7.77 3.05
CA ALA A 115 -14.27 7.43 1.95
C ALA A 115 -14.42 8.59 0.95
N GLN A 116 -14.65 9.81 1.44
CA GLN A 116 -14.78 11.00 0.59
C GLN A 116 -13.47 11.31 -0.14
N LEU A 117 -12.32 11.20 0.53
CA LEU A 117 -11.01 11.36 -0.11
C LEU A 117 -10.79 10.31 -1.20
N THR A 118 -11.18 9.05 -0.94
CA THR A 118 -11.09 7.97 -1.93
C THR A 118 -11.93 8.28 -3.16
N ILE A 119 -13.19 8.71 -2.98
CA ILE A 119 -14.09 9.09 -4.09
C ILE A 119 -13.48 10.24 -4.89
N LEU A 120 -12.94 11.26 -4.22
CA LEU A 120 -12.27 12.40 -4.86
C LEU A 120 -11.09 11.96 -5.73
N LEU A 121 -10.27 11.04 -5.24
CA LEU A 121 -9.12 10.53 -5.98
C LEU A 121 -9.49 9.69 -7.20
N MET A 122 -10.67 9.07 -7.17
CA MET A 122 -11.19 8.27 -8.29
C MET A 122 -11.73 9.13 -9.44
N ASP A 123 -12.11 10.38 -9.18
CA ASP A 123 -12.44 11.35 -10.22
C ASP A 123 -11.18 11.89 -10.90
N ASP A 124 -11.05 11.75 -12.22
CA ASP A 124 -9.85 12.16 -12.96
C ASP A 124 -9.63 13.68 -12.97
N GLY A 125 -10.69 14.49 -12.93
CA GLY A 125 -10.62 15.94 -12.90
C GLY A 125 -10.10 16.42 -11.54
N LYS A 126 -10.73 15.95 -10.47
CA LYS A 126 -10.34 16.25 -9.08
C LYS A 126 -8.99 15.69 -8.73
N PHE A 127 -8.64 14.50 -9.21
CA PHE A 127 -7.29 13.96 -9.05
C PHE A 127 -6.23 14.88 -9.67
N LYS A 128 -6.45 15.37 -10.90
CA LYS A 128 -5.52 16.30 -11.57
C LYS A 128 -5.40 17.63 -10.82
N GLU A 129 -6.53 18.15 -10.33
CA GLU A 129 -6.59 19.38 -9.53
C GLU A 129 -5.84 19.21 -8.20
N LEU A 130 -5.99 18.07 -7.53
CA LEU A 130 -5.32 17.73 -6.27
C LEU A 130 -3.80 17.67 -6.44
N ILE A 131 -3.30 16.94 -7.44
CA ILE A 131 -1.84 16.84 -7.69
C ILE A 131 -1.25 18.14 -8.27
N ALA A 132 -2.08 19.12 -8.62
CA ALA A 132 -1.65 20.45 -9.04
C ALA A 132 -1.43 21.41 -7.86
N ARG A 133 -1.91 21.08 -6.66
CA ARG A 133 -1.70 21.88 -5.45
C ARG A 133 -0.21 22.00 -5.11
N ARG A 134 0.17 23.09 -4.43
CA ARG A 134 1.56 23.46 -4.09
C ARG A 134 1.64 23.96 -2.64
N ASN A 135 2.86 24.14 -2.14
CA ASN A 135 3.15 24.76 -0.84
C ASN A 135 2.38 24.12 0.32
N GLU A 136 1.77 24.91 1.20
CA GLU A 136 1.06 24.47 2.40
C GLU A 136 -0.15 23.58 2.07
N SER A 137 -0.90 23.92 1.01
CA SER A 137 -2.02 23.08 0.54
C SER A 137 -1.55 21.68 0.14
N ALA A 138 -0.43 21.59 -0.58
CA ALA A 138 0.16 20.30 -0.93
C ALA A 138 0.69 19.54 0.29
N GLN A 139 1.26 20.24 1.28
CA GLN A 139 1.75 19.62 2.51
C GLN A 139 0.61 18.94 3.27
N ALA A 140 -0.48 19.66 3.53
CA ALA A 140 -1.64 19.14 4.26
C ALA A 140 -2.22 17.88 3.58
N LEU A 141 -2.31 17.89 2.25
CA LEU A 141 -2.79 16.74 1.49
C LEU A 141 -1.80 15.55 1.51
N LEU A 142 -0.49 15.80 1.48
CA LEU A 142 0.52 14.76 1.61
C LEU A 142 0.44 14.07 2.98
N ASP A 143 0.29 14.85 4.04
CA ASP A 143 0.19 14.33 5.40
C ASP A 143 -1.09 13.54 5.59
N LEU A 144 -2.22 14.02 5.06
CA LEU A 144 -3.49 13.30 5.09
C LEU A 144 -3.42 11.97 4.33
N LEU A 145 -2.88 11.97 3.10
CA LEU A 145 -2.71 10.77 2.28
C LEU A 145 -1.77 9.75 2.94
N GLN A 146 -0.69 10.23 3.56
CA GLN A 146 0.27 9.37 4.25
C GLN A 146 -0.33 8.78 5.52
N ALA A 147 -1.04 9.58 6.32
CA ALA A 147 -1.71 9.13 7.53
C ALA A 147 -2.78 8.08 7.22
N GLN A 148 -3.61 8.31 6.19
CA GLN A 148 -4.61 7.34 5.75
C GLN A 148 -3.96 6.00 5.39
N ARG A 149 -2.82 6.00 4.70
CA ARG A 149 -2.13 4.77 4.31
C ARG A 149 -1.46 4.02 5.45
N LEU A 150 -1.03 4.71 6.52
CA LEU A 150 -0.39 4.10 7.67
C LEU A 150 -1.41 3.49 8.63
N ASP A 151 -2.48 4.23 8.91
CA ASP A 151 -3.37 3.95 10.04
C ASP A 151 -4.77 3.50 9.61
N TYR A 152 -5.08 3.52 8.30
CA TYR A 152 -6.34 3.03 7.75
C TYR A 152 -6.15 2.09 6.55
N PRO A 153 -6.73 0.87 6.57
CA PRO A 153 -6.58 -0.05 5.45
C PRO A 153 -7.37 0.46 4.24
N VAL A 154 -6.68 1.14 3.32
CA VAL A 154 -7.23 1.46 1.99
C VAL A 154 -7.43 0.15 1.22
N GLU A 155 -8.64 -0.08 0.70
CA GLU A 155 -8.95 -1.30 -0.04
C GLU A 155 -8.11 -1.44 -1.33
N SER A 156 -7.80 -2.70 -1.70
CA SER A 156 -6.95 -3.06 -2.85
C SER A 156 -7.23 -2.27 -4.15
N PRO A 157 -8.49 -2.12 -4.63
CA PRO A 157 -8.73 -1.41 -5.90
C PRO A 157 -8.33 0.07 -5.86
N PHE A 158 -8.32 0.70 -4.68
CA PHE A 158 -8.02 2.12 -4.51
C PHE A 158 -6.57 2.40 -4.10
N LYS A 159 -5.83 1.38 -3.63
CA LYS A 159 -4.43 1.52 -3.17
C LYS A 159 -3.53 2.14 -4.23
N ALA A 160 -3.67 1.73 -5.49
CA ALA A 160 -2.86 2.23 -6.59
C ALA A 160 -3.11 3.73 -6.83
N ARG A 161 -4.37 4.17 -6.76
CA ARG A 161 -4.73 5.58 -6.98
C ARG A 161 -4.23 6.47 -5.84
N HIS A 162 -4.38 6.03 -4.60
CA HIS A 162 -3.81 6.72 -3.43
C HIS A 162 -2.29 6.82 -3.51
N PHE A 163 -1.62 5.71 -3.85
CA PHE A 163 -0.17 5.70 -4.05
C PHE A 163 0.25 6.70 -5.13
N GLN A 164 -0.42 6.68 -6.28
CA GLN A 164 -0.15 7.64 -7.36
C GLN A 164 -0.40 9.09 -6.94
N ALA A 165 -1.46 9.36 -6.16
CA ALA A 165 -1.74 10.70 -5.65
C ALA A 165 -0.60 11.19 -4.77
N LEU A 166 -0.20 10.40 -3.77
CA LEU A 166 0.89 10.70 -2.83
C LEU A 166 2.20 10.97 -3.59
N VAL A 167 2.58 10.05 -4.49
CA VAL A 167 3.84 10.11 -5.23
C VAL A 167 3.87 11.28 -6.22
N LYS A 168 2.78 11.51 -6.98
CA LYS A 168 2.70 12.61 -7.96
C LYS A 168 2.60 13.97 -7.28
N LEU A 169 1.83 14.07 -6.20
CA LEU A 169 1.73 15.30 -5.40
C LEU A 169 3.10 15.64 -4.82
N SER A 170 3.77 14.68 -4.17
CA SER A 170 5.11 14.87 -3.61
C SER A 170 6.11 15.33 -4.66
N LYS A 171 6.13 14.67 -5.84
CA LYS A 171 7.03 15.05 -6.94
C LYS A 171 6.79 16.49 -7.43
N ARG A 172 5.52 16.87 -7.58
CA ARG A 172 5.13 18.15 -8.19
C ARG A 172 5.22 19.32 -7.21
N SER A 173 4.85 19.11 -5.95
CA SER A 173 4.99 20.10 -4.90
C SER A 173 6.42 20.17 -4.35
N GLN A 174 7.21 19.13 -4.62
CA GLN A 174 8.57 18.95 -4.12
C GLN A 174 8.64 18.91 -2.58
N ARG A 175 7.59 18.33 -1.99
CA ARG A 175 7.44 18.13 -0.55
C ARG A 175 7.27 16.65 -0.25
N TYR A 176 7.43 16.29 1.01
CA TYR A 176 7.24 14.94 1.52
C TYR A 176 6.33 15.00 2.75
N PRO A 177 5.68 13.89 3.14
CA PRO A 177 4.89 13.87 4.37
C PRO A 177 5.77 14.21 5.59
N GLU A 178 5.38 15.20 6.39
CA GLU A 178 6.14 15.68 7.55
C GLU A 178 6.37 14.59 8.59
N CYS A 179 5.47 13.60 8.66
CA CYS A 179 5.62 12.43 9.51
C CYS A 179 6.83 11.53 9.19
N LEU A 180 7.47 11.73 8.04
CA LEU A 180 8.74 11.07 7.74
C LEU A 180 9.89 11.68 8.52
N VAL A 181 9.76 12.92 9.01
CA VAL A 181 10.82 13.56 9.79
C VAL A 181 10.86 12.92 11.17
N LEU A 182 11.97 12.25 11.44
CA LEU A 182 12.27 11.67 12.73
C LEU A 182 12.91 12.75 13.61
N GLU A 183 12.52 12.73 14.88
CA GLU A 183 13.09 13.53 15.94
C GLU A 183 13.70 12.59 16.99
N ASP A 184 14.60 13.09 17.85
CA ASP A 184 15.26 12.32 18.94
C ASP A 184 16.15 11.15 18.50
N MET A 185 16.86 11.29 17.36
CA MET A 185 17.94 10.37 17.04
C MET A 185 19.28 10.86 17.59
N VAL A 186 20.00 9.93 18.21
CA VAL A 186 21.35 10.17 18.73
C VAL A 186 22.36 9.59 17.77
N LEU A 187 23.28 10.45 17.31
CA LEU A 187 24.38 10.06 16.43
C LEU A 187 25.71 10.14 17.17
N PRO A 188 26.61 9.16 16.99
CA PRO A 188 27.98 9.27 17.45
C PRO A 188 28.75 10.34 16.65
N SER A 189 29.89 10.77 17.18
CA SER A 189 30.72 11.81 16.58
C SER A 189 31.31 11.39 15.22
N ASP A 190 31.75 10.14 15.12
CA ASP A 190 32.49 9.62 13.98
C ASP A 190 31.63 8.65 13.14
N PRO A 191 31.75 8.71 11.80
CA PRO A 191 31.08 7.77 10.92
C PRO A 191 31.70 6.38 11.04
N MET A 192 30.87 5.35 10.91
CA MET A 192 31.34 3.97 10.88
C MET A 192 31.96 3.61 9.53
N ALA A 193 31.37 4.11 8.44
CA ALA A 193 31.85 3.87 7.09
C ALA A 193 31.60 5.11 6.21
N GLY A 194 32.48 5.32 5.22
CA GLY A 194 32.33 6.35 4.20
C GLY A 194 32.32 5.71 2.82
N GLY A 195 31.31 6.03 2.01
CA GLY A 195 31.19 5.59 0.62
C GLY A 195 30.97 6.75 -0.34
N SER A 196 30.86 6.45 -1.64
CA SER A 196 30.54 7.46 -2.66
C SER A 196 29.25 8.22 -2.32
N PHE A 197 28.23 7.50 -1.84
CA PHE A 197 26.89 8.01 -1.53
C PHE A 197 26.76 8.73 -0.17
N GLY A 198 27.83 8.86 0.60
CA GLY A 198 27.80 9.56 1.90
C GLY A 198 28.46 8.78 3.04
N GLU A 199 28.20 9.25 4.26
CA GLU A 199 28.73 8.72 5.51
C GLU A 199 27.65 7.91 6.23
N LEU A 200 27.99 6.70 6.68
CA LEU A 200 27.10 5.83 7.43
C LEU A 200 27.43 5.88 8.92
N TYR A 201 26.43 6.16 9.74
CA TYR A 201 26.50 6.19 11.19
C TYR A 201 25.62 5.08 11.77
N LYS A 202 26.07 4.47 12.86
CA LYS A 202 25.22 3.66 13.73
C LYS A 202 24.71 4.55 14.86
N GLY A 203 23.46 4.98 14.75
CA GLY A 203 22.78 5.79 15.76
C GLY A 203 21.84 4.95 16.63
N SER A 204 21.11 5.64 17.49
CA SER A 204 20.03 5.04 18.29
C SER A 204 18.79 5.92 18.31
N MET A 205 17.62 5.28 18.37
CA MET A 205 16.31 5.91 18.54
C MET A 205 15.57 5.18 19.66
N GLY A 206 15.52 5.79 20.84
CA GLY A 206 15.07 5.12 22.06
C GLY A 206 15.97 3.93 22.39
N LYS A 207 15.42 2.71 22.37
CA LYS A 207 16.17 1.46 22.61
C LYS A 207 16.63 0.74 21.34
N HIS A 208 16.37 1.33 20.16
CA HIS A 208 16.58 0.66 18.88
C HIS A 208 17.81 1.21 18.18
N ASP A 209 18.67 0.30 17.71
CA ASP A 209 19.79 0.65 16.85
C ASP A 209 19.29 1.03 15.46
N VAL A 210 19.81 2.13 14.91
CA VAL A 210 19.39 2.69 13.62
C VAL A 210 20.62 2.95 12.75
N ALA A 211 20.54 2.59 11.47
CA ALA A 211 21.50 2.99 10.46
C ALA A 211 21.11 4.37 9.91
N ILE A 212 22.05 5.32 9.96
CA ILE A 212 21.84 6.70 9.53
C ILE A 212 22.82 7.04 8.42
N LYS A 213 22.32 7.18 7.20
CA LYS A 213 23.11 7.54 6.02
C LYS A 213 23.03 9.05 5.82
N VAL A 214 24.12 9.74 6.11
CA VAL A 214 24.28 11.19 5.93
C VAL A 214 24.72 11.44 4.49
N LEU A 215 23.89 12.16 3.74
CA LEU A 215 24.20 12.48 2.36
C LEU A 215 25.31 13.53 2.30
N ARG A 216 26.28 13.31 1.40
CA ARG A 216 27.31 14.30 1.12
C ARG A 216 26.80 15.29 0.08
N VAL A 217 26.69 16.57 0.45
CA VAL A 217 26.31 17.66 -0.46
C VAL A 217 27.51 18.58 -0.67
N TYR A 218 27.96 18.74 -1.90
CA TYR A 218 29.11 19.61 -2.23
C TYR A 218 28.67 21.08 -2.20
N GLN A 219 29.51 21.97 -1.65
CA GLN A 219 29.22 23.38 -1.36
C GLN A 219 28.73 24.25 -2.55
N LYS A 220 28.91 23.82 -3.81
CA LYS A 220 28.41 24.54 -5.00
C LYS A 220 27.00 24.08 -5.46
N SER A 221 26.37 23.20 -4.71
CA SER A 221 25.11 22.56 -5.10
C SER A 221 23.91 23.33 -4.55
N ASP A 222 22.87 23.46 -5.36
CA ASP A 222 21.56 23.91 -4.87
C ASP A 222 20.97 22.83 -3.94
N MET A 223 21.15 23.03 -2.63
CA MET A 223 20.58 22.18 -1.58
C MET A 223 19.07 22.00 -1.78
N SER A 224 18.38 23.06 -2.24
CA SER A 224 16.95 22.99 -2.55
C SER A 224 16.68 21.91 -3.59
N ARG A 225 17.43 21.87 -4.69
CA ARG A 225 17.26 20.86 -5.76
C ARG A 225 17.49 19.43 -5.27
N ILE A 226 18.46 19.22 -4.39
CA ILE A 226 18.76 17.90 -3.81
C ILE A 226 17.64 17.46 -2.87
N LEU A 227 17.21 18.34 -1.95
CA LEU A 227 16.07 18.09 -1.07
C LEU A 227 14.79 17.76 -1.86
N LYS A 228 14.56 18.45 -2.98
CA LYS A 228 13.40 18.25 -3.87
C LYS A 228 13.39 16.88 -4.54
N ALA A 229 14.53 16.40 -5.06
CA ALA A 229 14.63 15.06 -5.64
C ALA A 229 14.44 13.97 -4.58
N PHE A 230 14.90 14.25 -3.37
CA PHE A 230 14.85 13.32 -2.26
C PHE A 230 13.47 13.14 -1.64
N ALA A 231 12.68 14.22 -1.58
CA ALA A 231 11.32 14.22 -1.07
C ALA A 231 10.46 13.12 -1.73
N HIS A 232 10.57 13.04 -3.05
CA HIS A 232 9.85 12.07 -3.86
C HIS A 232 10.29 10.64 -3.56
N GLU A 233 11.59 10.40 -3.50
CA GLU A 233 12.16 9.07 -3.29
C GLU A 233 11.90 8.55 -1.87
N ALA A 234 12.06 9.40 -0.86
CA ALA A 234 11.73 9.08 0.53
C ALA A 234 10.24 8.72 0.68
N THR A 235 9.37 9.44 -0.04
CA THR A 235 7.93 9.15 -0.07
C THR A 235 7.63 7.79 -0.67
N ILE A 236 8.30 7.40 -1.76
CA ILE A 236 8.15 6.08 -2.39
C ILE A 236 8.67 4.98 -1.47
N TRP A 237 9.90 5.12 -0.97
CA TRP A 237 10.54 4.11 -0.13
C TRP A 237 9.73 3.84 1.13
N ARG A 238 9.11 4.87 1.72
CA ARG A 238 8.20 4.69 2.86
C ARG A 238 7.04 3.73 2.56
N GLN A 239 6.56 3.65 1.32
CA GLN A 239 5.43 2.78 0.97
C GLN A 239 5.83 1.32 0.77
N LEU A 240 7.12 1.01 0.71
CA LEU A 240 7.62 -0.34 0.50
C LEU A 240 7.64 -1.08 1.84
N SER A 241 6.92 -2.20 1.90
CA SER A 241 6.85 -3.05 3.08
C SER A 241 6.88 -4.51 2.64
N HIS A 242 8.03 -5.15 2.83
CA HIS A 242 8.25 -6.55 2.48
C HIS A 242 9.44 -7.09 3.27
N GLN A 243 9.41 -8.37 3.66
CA GLN A 243 10.46 -9.00 4.47
C GLN A 243 11.86 -9.03 3.80
N ASN A 244 11.91 -8.90 2.47
CA ASN A 244 13.16 -8.86 1.69
C ASN A 244 13.47 -7.45 1.15
N VAL A 245 12.83 -6.41 1.69
CA VAL A 245 13.08 -5.01 1.35
C VAL A 245 13.44 -4.29 2.64
N LEU A 246 14.57 -3.58 2.66
CA LEU A 246 14.99 -2.80 3.82
C LEU A 246 13.92 -1.73 4.11
N GLN A 247 13.32 -1.82 5.28
CA GLN A 247 12.30 -0.88 5.73
C GLN A 247 12.90 0.52 5.86
N PHE A 248 12.21 1.52 5.32
CA PHE A 248 12.54 2.91 5.52
C PHE A 248 11.86 3.46 6.76
N TYR A 249 12.65 4.05 7.67
CA TYR A 249 12.11 4.68 8.87
C TYR A 249 11.71 6.13 8.62
N GLY A 250 12.60 6.91 8.02
CA GLY A 250 12.33 8.31 7.78
C GLY A 250 13.58 9.14 7.53
N LEU A 251 13.36 10.45 7.58
CA LEU A 251 14.32 11.51 7.34
C LEU A 251 14.81 12.08 8.66
N PHE A 252 16.06 12.53 8.69
CA PHE A 252 16.60 13.22 9.84
C PHE A 252 17.49 14.38 9.43
N HIS A 253 17.32 15.49 10.13
CA HIS A 253 18.04 16.72 9.86
C HIS A 253 19.08 16.94 10.94
N ILE A 254 20.35 16.88 10.57
CA ILE A 254 21.45 17.26 11.45
C ILE A 254 21.69 18.76 11.26
N LYS A 255 21.43 19.55 12.30
CA LYS A 255 21.78 20.97 12.36
C LYS A 255 23.13 21.12 13.05
N ARG A 256 24.17 21.55 12.32
CA ARG A 256 25.48 21.92 12.86
C ARG A 256 25.79 23.36 12.45
N GLY A 257 25.54 24.31 13.36
CA GLY A 257 25.63 25.74 13.06
C GLY A 257 24.62 26.15 11.98
N GLU A 258 25.08 26.85 10.94
CA GLU A 258 24.25 27.26 9.79
C GLU A 258 24.07 26.16 8.72
N SER A 259 24.72 25.01 8.87
CA SER A 259 24.61 23.90 7.92
C SER A 259 23.59 22.86 8.38
N GLU A 260 22.61 22.58 7.51
CA GLU A 260 21.65 21.48 7.66
C GLU A 260 22.04 20.32 6.72
N ARG A 261 22.16 19.11 7.28
CA ARG A 261 22.41 17.89 6.50
C ARG A 261 21.22 16.95 6.60
N LEU A 262 20.75 16.49 5.45
CA LEU A 262 19.68 15.50 5.35
C LEU A 262 20.24 14.08 5.46
N CYS A 263 19.56 13.25 6.24
CA CYS A 263 19.94 11.88 6.53
C CYS A 263 18.77 10.92 6.31
N LEU A 264 19.09 9.70 5.88
CA LEU A 264 18.15 8.57 5.79
C LEU A 264 18.32 7.69 7.00
N ALA A 265 17.21 7.32 7.63
CA ALA A 265 17.17 6.35 8.71
C ALA A 265 16.51 5.05 8.27
N CYS A 266 17.13 3.93 8.64
CA CYS A 266 16.61 2.58 8.45
C CYS A 266 17.09 1.66 9.60
N PRO A 267 16.55 0.44 9.76
CA PRO A 267 17.01 -0.49 10.78
C PRO A 267 18.51 -0.76 10.68
N TRP A 268 19.20 -0.85 11.82
CA TRP A 268 20.57 -1.33 11.85
C TRP A 268 20.62 -2.83 11.58
N MET A 269 21.31 -3.22 10.50
CA MET A 269 21.51 -4.62 10.10
C MET A 269 22.85 -5.12 10.67
N LYS A 270 22.82 -5.89 11.76
CA LYS A 270 24.03 -6.31 12.49
C LYS A 270 24.94 -7.21 11.65
N ASN A 271 24.35 -8.02 10.78
CA ASN A 271 25.05 -8.92 9.87
C ASN A 271 25.66 -8.19 8.65
N GLY A 272 25.48 -6.87 8.56
CA GLY A 272 26.07 -6.05 7.51
C GLY A 272 25.48 -6.33 6.13
N ASN A 273 26.30 -6.10 5.09
CA ASN A 273 25.95 -6.45 3.72
C ASN A 273 26.30 -7.91 3.41
N LEU A 274 25.73 -8.43 2.33
CA LEU A 274 25.90 -9.82 1.92
C LEU A 274 27.36 -10.23 1.72
N ALA A 275 28.21 -9.34 1.20
CA ALA A 275 29.62 -9.65 0.98
C ALA A 275 30.38 -9.80 2.31
N THR A 276 30.16 -8.87 3.25
CA THR A 276 30.74 -8.96 4.60
C THR A 276 30.25 -10.21 5.33
N PHE A 277 28.94 -10.46 5.30
CA PHE A 277 28.35 -11.65 5.91
C PHE A 277 28.98 -12.93 5.36
N LEU A 278 29.02 -13.09 4.03
CA LEU A 278 29.59 -14.27 3.39
C LEU A 278 31.08 -14.44 3.67
N SER A 279 31.85 -13.35 3.76
CA SER A 279 33.28 -13.43 4.11
C SER A 279 33.53 -14.00 5.51
N GLU A 280 32.57 -13.85 6.44
CA GLU A 280 32.68 -14.37 7.80
C GLU A 280 32.25 -15.84 7.91
N ILE A 281 31.11 -16.20 7.31
CA ILE A 281 30.55 -17.56 7.41
C ILE A 281 31.06 -18.53 6.33
N ALA A 282 31.58 -18.01 5.22
CA ALA A 282 32.07 -18.80 4.09
C ALA A 282 33.19 -18.03 3.36
N PRO A 283 34.36 -17.82 4.00
CA PRO A 283 35.48 -17.00 3.48
C PRO A 283 36.02 -17.50 2.13
N GLU A 284 35.77 -18.75 1.78
CA GLU A 284 36.10 -19.34 0.49
C GLU A 284 35.12 -18.97 -0.65
N ILE A 285 34.06 -18.22 -0.37
CA ILE A 285 33.16 -17.63 -1.37
C ILE A 285 33.67 -16.24 -1.74
N ASP A 286 34.15 -16.10 -2.97
CA ASP A 286 34.50 -14.80 -3.54
C ASP A 286 33.22 -14.06 -3.96
N CYS A 287 32.62 -13.33 -3.02
CA CYS A 287 31.43 -12.51 -3.25
C CYS A 287 31.82 -11.04 -3.37
N VAL A 288 31.87 -10.54 -4.60
CA VAL A 288 32.03 -9.11 -4.86
C VAL A 288 30.79 -8.35 -4.40
N ALA A 289 31.05 -7.19 -3.79
CA ALA A 289 30.13 -6.27 -3.13
C ALA A 289 28.75 -6.09 -3.80
N LEU A 290 27.80 -6.97 -3.45
CA LEU A 290 26.37 -6.67 -3.47
C LEU A 290 26.06 -5.78 -2.26
N ALA A 291 26.67 -4.59 -2.22
CA ALA A 291 26.54 -3.62 -1.14
C ALA A 291 25.08 -3.16 -0.92
N THR A 292 24.22 -3.39 -1.92
CA THR A 292 22.78 -3.10 -1.87
C THR A 292 21.96 -4.22 -1.22
N ILE A 293 22.54 -5.38 -0.89
CA ILE A 293 21.85 -6.45 -0.17
C ILE A 293 22.37 -6.48 1.27
N MET A 294 21.50 -6.14 2.20
CA MET A 294 21.75 -6.25 3.63
C MET A 294 21.26 -7.60 4.15
N VAL A 295 21.90 -8.11 5.19
CA VAL A 295 21.50 -9.35 5.84
C VAL A 295 20.85 -9.03 7.18
N SER A 296 19.62 -9.52 7.37
CA SER A 296 18.87 -9.33 8.60
C SER A 296 19.34 -10.25 9.73
N ASP A 297 18.89 -9.98 10.96
CA ASP A 297 19.16 -10.82 12.13
C ASP A 297 18.61 -12.26 11.93
N ALA A 298 17.52 -12.44 11.17
CA ALA A 298 17.00 -13.76 10.81
C ALA A 298 17.71 -14.39 9.59
N HIS A 299 18.83 -13.81 9.13
CA HIS A 299 19.58 -14.23 7.95
C HIS A 299 18.76 -14.18 6.65
N ARG A 300 17.90 -13.17 6.50
CA ARG A 300 17.20 -12.86 5.25
C ARG A 300 18.00 -11.83 4.45
N ALA A 301 18.03 -12.00 3.14
CA ALA A 301 18.52 -10.97 2.23
C ALA A 301 17.47 -9.87 2.07
N CYS A 302 17.88 -8.62 2.30
CA CYS A 302 17.05 -7.44 2.23
C CYS A 302 17.63 -6.45 1.22
N LEU A 303 16.85 -6.10 0.21
CA LEU A 303 17.24 -5.08 -0.77
C LEU A 303 17.23 -3.70 -0.11
N ALA A 304 18.38 -3.04 -0.11
CA ALA A 304 18.63 -1.72 0.42
C ALA A 304 18.90 -0.69 -0.69
N ASP A 305 19.09 0.57 -0.31
CA ASP A 305 19.36 1.70 -1.22
C ASP A 305 18.27 1.96 -2.29
N LEU A 306 17.05 1.46 -2.05
CA LEU A 306 15.86 1.88 -2.77
C LEU A 306 15.59 3.36 -2.47
N GLY A 307 15.47 4.22 -3.47
CA GLY A 307 15.26 5.66 -3.25
C GLY A 307 16.48 6.56 -3.45
N LEU A 308 17.56 6.04 -4.05
CA LEU A 308 18.67 6.86 -4.55
C LEU A 308 18.69 7.02 -6.07
N SER A 309 17.58 6.69 -6.76
CA SER A 309 17.31 6.96 -8.19
C SER A 309 17.12 8.46 -8.48
N ILE A 310 18.03 9.26 -7.94
CA ILE A 310 18.06 10.70 -8.09
C ILE A 310 18.46 11.02 -9.54
N PRO A 311 17.83 12.00 -10.21
CA PRO A 311 18.19 12.40 -11.57
C PRO A 311 19.70 12.65 -11.71
N ARG A 312 20.27 12.21 -12.84
CA ARG A 312 21.72 12.27 -13.14
C ARG A 312 22.34 13.67 -12.93
N GLU A 313 21.56 14.71 -13.18
CA GLU A 313 21.94 16.12 -12.98
C GLU A 313 22.10 16.49 -11.49
N THR A 314 21.31 15.88 -10.62
CA THR A 314 21.36 16.05 -9.15
C THR A 314 22.43 15.14 -8.53
N VAL A 315 22.64 13.94 -9.10
CA VAL A 315 23.81 13.08 -8.86
C VAL A 315 25.09 13.90 -9.10
N SER A 316 25.24 14.59 -10.24
CA SER A 316 26.42 15.43 -10.51
C SER A 316 26.67 16.56 -9.49
N ALA A 317 25.67 16.95 -8.69
CA ALA A 317 25.83 17.90 -7.59
C ALA A 317 26.18 17.22 -6.26
N LEU A 318 25.73 15.98 -6.06
CA LEU A 318 26.08 15.13 -4.93
C LEU A 318 27.47 14.49 -5.04
N PHE A 319 28.13 14.58 -6.20
CA PHE A 319 29.42 13.94 -6.46
C PHE A 319 30.42 14.88 -7.15
N SER A 320 31.72 14.80 -6.82
CA SER A 320 32.79 15.53 -7.54
C SER A 320 32.97 14.94 -8.95
N GLU A 321 33.19 15.78 -9.97
CA GLU A 321 33.31 15.40 -11.41
C GLU A 321 34.28 14.23 -11.67
N THR A 322 35.31 14.02 -10.84
CA THR A 322 36.22 12.88 -10.94
C THR A 322 35.59 11.53 -10.58
N SER A 323 34.47 11.51 -9.85
CA SER A 323 33.71 10.29 -9.54
C SER A 323 32.65 9.93 -10.59
N THR A 324 32.30 10.84 -11.51
CA THR A 324 31.57 10.45 -12.73
C THR A 324 32.47 9.65 -13.70
N LYS A 325 33.79 9.83 -13.59
CA LYS A 325 34.82 8.97 -14.22
C LYS A 325 35.18 7.74 -13.38
N ALA A 326 34.93 7.75 -12.07
CA ALA A 326 34.82 6.52 -11.28
C ALA A 326 33.46 5.86 -11.57
N ARG A 327 33.32 5.43 -12.83
CA ARG A 327 32.36 4.45 -13.33
C ARG A 327 31.82 3.60 -12.17
N GLY A 328 30.62 3.90 -11.67
CA GLY A 328 29.93 3.06 -10.69
C GLY A 328 29.97 1.60 -11.16
N THR A 329 29.98 0.62 -10.25
CA THR A 329 30.38 -0.77 -10.51
C THR A 329 29.80 -1.33 -11.81
N LEU A 330 30.55 -1.18 -12.91
CA LEU A 330 30.09 -1.47 -14.28
C LEU A 330 29.85 -2.97 -14.51
N ASN A 331 30.26 -3.79 -13.56
CA ASN A 331 30.21 -5.24 -13.62
C ASN A 331 28.77 -5.78 -13.61
N TRP A 332 27.79 -4.98 -13.19
CA TRP A 332 26.37 -5.37 -13.13
C TRP A 332 25.48 -4.61 -14.12
N THR A 333 26.03 -3.62 -14.84
CA THR A 333 25.26 -2.77 -15.75
C THR A 333 24.86 -3.57 -16.99
N ALA A 334 23.57 -3.56 -17.31
CA ALA A 334 23.06 -4.19 -18.51
C ALA A 334 23.66 -3.56 -19.79
N PRO A 335 23.97 -4.35 -20.83
CA PRO A 335 24.72 -3.87 -21.99
C PRO A 335 24.03 -2.74 -22.75
N GLU A 336 22.70 -2.69 -22.74
CA GLU A 336 21.88 -1.64 -23.37
C GLU A 336 21.96 -0.28 -22.66
N LEU A 337 22.50 -0.22 -21.45
CA LEU A 337 22.71 1.02 -20.69
C LEU A 337 24.15 1.58 -20.88
N LEU A 338 25.03 0.87 -21.59
CA LEU A 338 26.42 1.29 -21.80
C LEU A 338 26.53 2.32 -22.93
N PRO A 339 27.31 3.41 -22.75
CA PRO A 339 27.41 4.51 -23.72
C PRO A 339 27.79 4.10 -25.14
N ASP A 340 28.65 3.08 -25.29
CA ASP A 340 29.12 2.59 -26.60
C ASP A 340 28.04 1.80 -27.38
N PHE A 341 26.89 1.51 -26.75
CA PHE A 341 25.85 0.60 -27.28
C PHE A 341 24.44 1.18 -27.30
N SER A 342 24.22 2.36 -26.72
CA SER A 342 22.98 3.11 -26.89
C SER A 342 22.79 3.43 -28.37
N ARG A 343 21.90 2.71 -29.06
CA ARG A 343 21.36 3.24 -30.33
C ARG A 343 20.57 4.51 -29.97
N PRO A 344 20.76 5.63 -30.68
CA PRO A 344 19.89 6.78 -30.49
C PRO A 344 18.44 6.32 -30.65
N ASP A 345 17.59 6.66 -29.68
CA ASP A 345 16.17 6.42 -29.81
C ASP A 345 15.62 7.19 -31.03
N SER A 346 14.38 6.92 -31.44
CA SER A 346 13.72 7.65 -32.54
C SER A 346 13.62 9.17 -32.32
N ASN A 347 14.02 9.67 -31.14
CA ASN A 347 14.02 11.06 -30.73
C ASN A 347 15.45 11.64 -30.53
N GLY A 348 16.51 10.89 -30.85
CA GLY A 348 17.91 11.35 -30.78
C GLY A 348 18.56 11.32 -29.38
N HIS A 349 17.99 10.66 -28.37
CA HIS A 349 18.62 10.53 -27.06
C HIS A 349 19.69 9.43 -27.04
N GLU A 350 20.91 9.79 -26.65
CA GLU A 350 22.11 8.92 -26.64
C GLU A 350 22.17 7.92 -25.46
N THR A 351 21.14 7.81 -24.60
CA THR A 351 21.16 6.87 -23.46
C THR A 351 19.78 6.27 -23.18
N ARG A 352 19.70 4.94 -23.24
CA ARG A 352 18.53 4.17 -22.77
C ARG A 352 18.45 4.28 -21.25
N GLN A 353 17.24 4.47 -20.71
CA GLN A 353 17.01 4.53 -19.26
C GLN A 353 16.91 3.12 -18.66
N PRO A 354 17.30 2.92 -17.38
CA PRO A 354 17.09 1.65 -16.68
C PRO A 354 15.63 1.21 -16.70
N ASP A 355 15.41 -0.10 -16.86
CA ASP A 355 14.10 -0.74 -16.90
C ASP A 355 14.11 -2.08 -16.11
N TYR A 356 12.95 -2.74 -16.02
CA TYR A 356 12.82 -4.01 -15.28
C TYR A 356 13.74 -5.12 -15.79
N ALA A 357 14.06 -5.15 -17.09
CA ALA A 357 14.94 -6.17 -17.65
C ALA A 357 16.39 -5.91 -17.24
N SER A 358 16.80 -4.64 -17.16
CA SER A 358 18.12 -4.26 -16.67
C SER A 358 18.34 -4.63 -15.19
N ASP A 359 17.30 -4.59 -14.34
CA ASP A 359 17.37 -5.05 -12.95
C ASP A 359 17.53 -6.58 -12.85
N VAL A 360 16.81 -7.34 -13.69
CA VAL A 360 16.94 -8.81 -13.74
C VAL A 360 18.31 -9.22 -14.27
N TYR A 361 18.86 -8.47 -15.23
CA TYR A 361 20.24 -8.65 -15.68
C TYR A 361 21.22 -8.42 -14.52
N ALA A 362 21.08 -7.32 -13.79
CA ALA A 362 21.92 -7.00 -12.64
C ALA A 362 21.82 -8.06 -11.53
N PHE A 363 20.62 -8.60 -11.28
CA PHE A 363 20.41 -9.72 -10.35
C PHE A 363 21.20 -10.97 -10.76
N ALA A 364 21.23 -11.30 -12.06
CA ALA A 364 21.96 -12.48 -12.55
C ALA A 364 23.47 -12.29 -12.56
N MET A 365 23.94 -11.10 -12.93
CA MET A 365 25.33 -10.73 -12.72
C MET A 365 25.67 -10.84 -11.23
N GLY A 366 24.74 -10.43 -10.35
CA GLY A 366 24.77 -10.59 -8.88
C GLY A 366 25.30 -11.92 -8.40
N LEU A 367 24.94 -12.99 -9.12
CA LEU A 367 25.22 -14.36 -8.76
C LEU A 367 26.61 -14.84 -9.22
N ARG A 368 27.39 -14.03 -9.96
CA ARG A 368 28.73 -14.40 -10.42
C ARG A 368 29.60 -13.21 -10.86
N GLU A 369 30.87 -13.18 -10.45
CA GLU A 369 31.83 -12.18 -10.93
C GLU A 369 32.14 -12.34 -12.44
N TYR A 370 32.21 -11.20 -13.16
CA TYR A 370 32.80 -11.11 -14.49
C TYR A 370 33.42 -9.74 -14.74
N SER A 371 34.73 -9.70 -14.93
CA SER A 371 35.52 -8.45 -14.95
C SER A 371 35.94 -8.01 -16.35
N VAL A 372 35.10 -8.17 -17.39
CA VAL A 372 35.46 -7.66 -18.73
C VAL A 372 34.28 -7.05 -19.49
N LEU A 373 34.11 -5.74 -19.33
CA LEU A 373 33.13 -4.90 -20.05
C LEU A 373 33.13 -5.10 -21.57
N ASN A 374 34.33 -5.20 -22.17
CA ASN A 374 34.48 -5.40 -23.62
C ASN A 374 34.04 -6.79 -24.10
N GLN A 375 33.91 -7.77 -23.20
CA GLN A 375 33.44 -9.12 -23.53
C GLN A 375 31.93 -9.24 -23.31
N LEU A 376 31.40 -8.65 -22.23
CA LEU A 376 29.95 -8.58 -21.96
C LEU A 376 29.19 -7.92 -23.11
N SER A 377 29.76 -6.84 -23.66
CA SER A 377 29.16 -6.11 -24.77
C SER A 377 29.15 -6.86 -26.10
N ARG A 378 29.99 -7.89 -26.25
CA ARG A 378 30.01 -8.80 -27.40
C ARG A 378 29.15 -10.05 -27.20
N GLY A 379 28.28 -10.05 -26.18
CA GLY A 379 27.45 -11.19 -25.83
C GLY A 379 28.19 -12.33 -25.15
N LYS A 380 29.47 -12.16 -24.80
CA LYS A 380 30.16 -13.16 -23.96
C LYS A 380 29.62 -13.06 -22.55
N ARG A 381 29.46 -14.21 -21.91
CA ARG A 381 28.97 -14.34 -20.54
C ARG A 381 29.92 -15.24 -19.75
N PRO A 382 29.86 -15.19 -18.41
CA PRO A 382 30.61 -16.12 -17.59
C PRO A 382 30.29 -17.57 -17.95
N GLU A 383 31.33 -18.40 -18.05
CA GLU A 383 31.14 -19.83 -18.24
C GLU A 383 30.59 -20.48 -16.97
N ARG A 384 29.84 -21.57 -17.12
CA ARG A 384 29.34 -22.31 -15.96
C ARG A 384 30.51 -22.88 -15.17
N PRO A 385 30.60 -22.63 -13.85
CA PRO A 385 31.55 -23.33 -12.99
C PRO A 385 31.35 -24.85 -13.09
N VAL A 386 32.42 -25.58 -13.37
CA VAL A 386 32.42 -27.05 -13.49
C VAL A 386 32.96 -27.75 -12.24
N ASP A 387 33.43 -26.98 -11.26
CA ASP A 387 34.02 -27.52 -10.05
C ASP A 387 32.96 -28.23 -9.18
N SER A 388 33.41 -29.24 -8.44
CA SER A 388 32.54 -30.06 -7.58
C SER A 388 31.87 -29.22 -6.48
N ARG A 389 32.51 -28.15 -6.00
CA ARG A 389 31.98 -27.29 -4.93
C ARG A 389 30.76 -26.51 -5.38
N SER A 390 30.76 -26.01 -6.60
CA SER A 390 29.60 -25.32 -7.19
C SER A 390 28.36 -26.24 -7.21
N ARG A 391 28.53 -27.52 -7.54
CA ARG A 391 27.42 -28.49 -7.51
C ARG A 391 26.94 -28.80 -6.09
N THR A 392 27.85 -29.04 -5.15
CA THR A 392 27.47 -29.34 -3.75
C THR A 392 26.83 -28.14 -3.04
N ARG A 393 27.11 -26.91 -3.48
CA ARG A 393 26.48 -25.67 -3.00
C ARG A 393 25.15 -25.33 -3.68
N GLY A 394 24.65 -26.22 -4.53
CA GLY A 394 23.32 -26.09 -5.14
C GLY A 394 23.29 -25.41 -6.50
N LEU A 395 24.41 -25.24 -7.23
CA LEU A 395 24.37 -24.77 -8.62
C LEU A 395 23.90 -25.88 -9.59
N THR A 396 22.61 -26.20 -9.50
CA THR A 396 21.96 -27.19 -10.36
C THR A 396 21.84 -26.69 -11.81
N ASN A 397 21.48 -27.60 -12.72
CA ASN A 397 21.19 -27.22 -14.11
C ASN A 397 20.03 -26.22 -14.18
N ASP A 398 19.02 -26.40 -13.35
CA ASP A 398 17.84 -25.54 -13.33
C ASP A 398 18.18 -24.13 -12.83
N ILE A 399 18.97 -24.02 -11.75
CA ILE A 399 19.43 -22.72 -11.26
C ILE A 399 20.31 -22.02 -12.31
N TRP A 400 21.21 -22.77 -12.99
CA TRP A 400 22.01 -22.20 -14.08
C TRP A 400 21.14 -21.72 -15.25
N ASN A 401 20.10 -22.47 -15.63
CA ASN A 401 19.17 -22.06 -16.68
C ASN A 401 18.41 -20.79 -16.31
N ILE A 402 18.06 -20.60 -15.03
CA ILE A 402 17.47 -19.36 -14.52
C ILE A 402 18.46 -18.20 -14.68
N ILE A 403 19.71 -18.36 -14.23
CA ILE A 403 20.77 -17.33 -14.37
C ILE A 403 20.93 -16.94 -15.86
N VAL A 404 21.01 -17.94 -16.74
CA VAL A 404 21.15 -17.72 -18.20
C VAL A 404 19.95 -17.01 -18.80
N GLY A 405 18.74 -17.32 -18.32
CA GLY A 405 17.52 -16.63 -18.75
C GLY A 405 17.45 -15.17 -18.30
N CYS A 406 18.10 -14.81 -17.21
CA CYS A 406 18.07 -13.45 -16.66
C CYS A 406 19.06 -12.48 -17.35
N TRP A 407 20.20 -12.96 -17.87
CA TRP A 407 21.24 -12.10 -18.45
C TRP A 407 21.36 -12.18 -19.98
N ARG A 408 20.24 -12.42 -20.68
CA ARG A 408 20.24 -12.49 -22.15
C ARG A 408 20.69 -11.17 -22.78
N GLN A 409 21.13 -11.24 -24.03
CA GLN A 409 21.69 -10.06 -24.72
C GLN A 409 20.61 -9.02 -25.05
N LYS A 410 19.39 -9.47 -25.36
CA LYS A 410 18.26 -8.58 -25.62
C LYS A 410 17.35 -8.52 -24.39
N PRO A 411 16.98 -7.31 -23.92
CA PRO A 411 16.11 -7.14 -22.76
C PRO A 411 14.78 -7.88 -22.86
N GLU A 412 14.17 -7.89 -24.04
CA GLU A 412 12.89 -8.58 -24.31
C GLU A 412 12.98 -10.12 -24.24
N GLU A 413 14.19 -10.67 -24.31
CA GLU A 413 14.41 -12.11 -24.17
C GLU A 413 14.70 -12.50 -22.72
N CYS A 414 15.07 -11.55 -21.86
CA CYS A 414 15.34 -11.79 -20.44
C CYS A 414 14.08 -12.23 -19.70
N PHE A 415 14.24 -13.10 -18.72
CA PHE A 415 13.15 -13.41 -17.81
C PHE A 415 12.71 -12.18 -17.02
N THR A 416 11.41 -12.12 -16.73
CA THR A 416 10.84 -11.19 -15.76
C THR A 416 11.04 -11.73 -14.34
N ALA A 417 11.04 -10.85 -13.34
CA ALA A 417 11.11 -11.26 -11.93
C ALA A 417 10.00 -12.27 -11.56
N ALA A 418 8.79 -12.11 -12.09
CA ALA A 418 7.68 -13.05 -11.88
C ALA A 418 7.97 -14.45 -12.45
N GLN A 419 8.56 -14.53 -13.65
CA GLN A 419 9.00 -15.80 -14.24
C GLN A 419 10.13 -16.43 -13.41
N VAL A 420 11.10 -15.64 -12.97
CA VAL A 420 12.20 -16.12 -12.11
C VAL A 420 11.65 -16.72 -10.82
N ILE A 421 10.73 -16.03 -10.14
CA ILE A 421 10.06 -16.53 -8.93
C ILE A 421 9.33 -17.85 -9.21
N ARG A 422 8.60 -17.93 -10.35
CA ARG A 422 7.89 -19.15 -10.75
C ARG A 422 8.86 -20.32 -10.97
N TYR A 423 9.99 -20.10 -11.63
CA TYR A 423 10.99 -21.15 -11.84
C TYR A 423 11.69 -21.56 -10.54
N LEU A 424 12.04 -20.61 -9.67
CA LEU A 424 12.62 -20.91 -8.36
C LEU A 424 11.67 -21.74 -7.48
N ARG A 425 10.37 -21.41 -7.48
CA ARG A 425 9.34 -22.16 -6.73
C ARG A 425 9.09 -23.57 -7.28
N ALA A 426 9.43 -23.82 -8.54
CA ALA A 426 9.29 -25.14 -9.17
C ALA A 426 10.50 -26.05 -8.93
N LEU A 427 11.56 -25.57 -8.25
CA LEU A 427 12.73 -26.38 -7.95
C LEU A 427 12.38 -27.48 -6.92
N PRO A 428 12.80 -28.73 -7.15
CA PRO A 428 12.43 -29.87 -6.30
C PRO A 428 12.97 -29.79 -4.87
N ASP A 429 14.11 -29.11 -4.67
CA ASP A 429 14.81 -29.02 -3.37
C ASP A 429 14.59 -27.67 -2.65
N LEU A 430 13.59 -26.88 -3.04
CA LEU A 430 13.32 -25.59 -2.39
C LEU A 430 12.74 -25.83 -0.99
N LEU A 431 13.56 -25.63 0.04
CA LEU A 431 13.12 -25.71 1.42
C LEU A 431 12.13 -24.57 1.74
N PRO A 432 11.02 -24.84 2.45
CA PRO A 432 10.14 -23.80 2.93
C PRO A 432 10.90 -22.88 3.89
N ASP A 433 10.62 -21.58 3.78
CA ASP A 433 11.27 -20.58 4.61
C ASP A 433 10.71 -20.59 6.03
N ASN A 434 11.37 -21.32 6.91
CA ASN A 434 10.96 -21.48 8.31
C ASN A 434 11.68 -20.50 9.27
N ARG A 435 12.37 -19.48 8.74
CA ARG A 435 13.05 -18.48 9.57
C ARG A 435 12.01 -17.64 10.33
N GLY A 436 12.37 -17.18 11.53
CA GLY A 436 11.47 -16.35 12.35
C GLY A 436 11.04 -15.05 11.66
N LEU A 437 10.00 -14.42 12.20
CA LEU A 437 9.67 -13.03 11.88
C LEU A 437 10.79 -12.12 12.39
N GLU A 438 11.09 -11.06 11.63
CA GLU A 438 12.13 -10.11 11.99
C GLU A 438 11.87 -9.45 13.34
N SER A 439 12.92 -9.28 14.15
CA SER A 439 12.87 -8.60 15.45
C SER A 439 12.81 -7.08 15.33
N HIS A 440 13.15 -6.55 14.15
CA HIS A 440 12.94 -5.15 13.82
C HIS A 440 11.44 -4.94 13.66
N ASP A 441 10.81 -4.46 14.71
CA ASP A 441 9.39 -4.19 14.73
C ASP A 441 9.03 -3.29 13.53
N MET A 442 8.41 -3.88 12.51
CA MET A 442 8.03 -3.23 11.26
C MET A 442 7.11 -2.02 11.50
N LYS A 443 6.56 -1.89 12.72
CA LYS A 443 5.68 -0.81 13.15
C LYS A 443 6.43 0.38 13.78
N LEU A 444 7.73 0.26 14.02
CA LEU A 444 8.41 1.05 15.05
C LEU A 444 9.01 2.42 14.66
N PRO A 445 8.68 2.99 13.49
CA PRO A 445 8.74 4.45 13.34
C PRO A 445 7.38 5.08 13.01
N SER A 446 6.41 4.33 12.47
CA SER A 446 5.05 4.84 12.22
C SER A 446 4.34 5.15 13.53
N GLN A 447 4.56 4.31 14.55
CA GLN A 447 3.81 4.37 15.81
C GLN A 447 4.50 5.19 16.92
N ILE A 448 5.83 5.37 16.89
CA ILE A 448 6.53 6.04 18.00
C ILE A 448 6.53 7.57 17.88
N LYS A 449 6.44 8.15 16.67
CA LYS A 449 6.49 9.61 16.48
C LYS A 449 5.47 10.22 15.53
N PHE A 450 4.37 9.52 15.25
CA PHE A 450 3.10 10.20 14.97
C PHE A 450 2.32 10.37 16.28
N LYS A 451 2.97 10.85 17.35
CA LYS A 451 2.31 11.21 18.60
C LYS A 451 1.31 12.34 18.35
N GLN A 452 0.10 11.94 17.99
CA GLN A 452 -1.18 12.43 18.50
C GLN A 452 -1.26 13.95 18.72
N ARG A 453 -1.52 14.65 17.61
CA ARG A 453 -2.45 15.79 17.54
C ARG A 453 -2.92 16.02 16.11
N GLN A 454 -2.01 15.83 15.14
CA GLN A 454 -2.28 16.15 13.74
C GLN A 454 -2.79 14.98 12.88
N ASN A 455 -2.61 13.74 13.31
CA ASN A 455 -3.17 12.57 12.62
C ASN A 455 -4.66 12.39 12.97
N PRO A 456 -5.59 12.52 12.00
CA PRO A 456 -6.99 12.24 12.27
C PRO A 456 -7.25 10.74 12.52
N PHE A 457 -6.51 9.84 11.86
CA PHE A 457 -6.75 8.39 11.92
C PHE A 457 -6.25 7.72 13.20
N ALA A 458 -5.46 8.40 14.03
CA ALA A 458 -5.02 7.88 15.33
C ALA A 458 -6.19 7.48 16.25
N ALA A 459 -7.36 8.12 16.10
CA ALA A 459 -8.58 7.75 16.83
C ALA A 459 -9.06 6.31 16.54
N LEU A 460 -8.62 5.70 15.44
CA LEU A 460 -8.99 4.34 15.06
C LEU A 460 -8.17 3.26 15.77
N GLU A 461 -6.99 3.57 16.33
CA GLU A 461 -6.15 2.57 16.99
C GLU A 461 -6.92 1.87 18.14
N GLY A 462 -7.61 2.63 18.98
CA GLY A 462 -8.42 2.08 20.08
C GLY A 462 -9.63 1.27 19.60
N VAL A 463 -10.24 1.65 18.47
CA VAL A 463 -11.42 0.98 17.91
C VAL A 463 -11.04 -0.33 17.22
N LEU A 464 -9.98 -0.30 16.40
CA LEU A 464 -9.49 -1.46 15.66
C LEU A 464 -8.87 -2.51 16.57
N GLU A 465 -8.17 -2.10 17.64
CA GLU A 465 -7.63 -3.02 18.63
C GLU A 465 -8.76 -3.68 19.44
N ALA A 466 -9.79 -2.93 19.82
CA ALA A 466 -10.97 -3.50 20.47
C ALA A 466 -11.73 -4.50 19.57
N GLU A 467 -11.80 -4.25 18.26
CA GLU A 467 -12.38 -5.22 17.30
C GLU A 467 -11.48 -6.44 17.10
N ARG A 468 -10.16 -6.28 17.06
CA ARG A 468 -9.19 -7.39 16.99
C ARG A 468 -9.23 -8.29 18.21
N VAL A 469 -9.23 -7.71 19.42
CA VAL A 469 -9.35 -8.45 20.68
C VAL A 469 -10.69 -9.18 20.74
N LYS A 470 -11.78 -8.56 20.27
CA LYS A 470 -13.10 -9.21 20.18
C LYS A 470 -13.12 -10.34 19.15
N ALA A 471 -12.44 -10.19 18.01
CA ALA A 471 -12.31 -11.23 17.00
C ALA A 471 -11.51 -12.42 17.55
N GLN A 472 -10.40 -12.16 18.25
CA GLN A 472 -9.62 -13.20 18.94
C GLN A 472 -10.43 -13.89 20.04
N HIS A 473 -11.24 -13.16 20.81
CA HIS A 473 -12.13 -13.77 21.79
C HIS A 473 -13.26 -14.61 21.17
N ARG A 474 -13.79 -14.25 20.00
CA ARG A 474 -14.75 -15.09 19.28
C ARG A 474 -14.11 -16.39 18.79
N VAL A 475 -12.88 -16.30 18.27
CA VAL A 475 -12.11 -17.49 17.85
C VAL A 475 -11.84 -18.41 19.06
N LEU A 476 -11.46 -17.86 20.21
CA LEU A 476 -11.26 -18.63 21.44
C LEU A 476 -12.56 -19.24 21.97
N GLN A 477 -13.69 -18.55 21.87
CA GLN A 477 -15.01 -19.09 22.24
C GLN A 477 -15.49 -20.18 21.29
N GLU A 478 -15.23 -20.06 19.99
CA GLU A 478 -15.52 -21.13 19.01
C GLU A 478 -14.63 -22.36 19.24
N GLN A 479 -13.37 -22.16 19.65
CA GLN A 479 -12.46 -23.23 20.02
C GLN A 479 -12.96 -23.97 21.28
N ASP A 480 -13.37 -23.24 22.32
CA ASP A 480 -13.91 -23.81 23.57
C ASP A 480 -15.26 -24.52 23.34
N LEU A 481 -16.07 -24.04 22.38
CA LEU A 481 -17.30 -24.71 21.96
C LEU A 481 -17.01 -26.02 21.20
N LYS A 482 -15.99 -26.03 20.35
CA LYS A 482 -15.52 -27.24 19.63
C LYS A 482 -14.94 -28.29 20.57
N ASP A 483 -14.20 -27.88 21.60
CA ASP A 483 -13.64 -28.79 22.60
C ASP A 483 -14.76 -29.40 23.49
N LYS A 484 -15.80 -28.62 23.80
CA LYS A 484 -17.02 -29.12 24.48
C LYS A 484 -17.83 -30.10 23.63
N LEU A 485 -17.88 -29.90 22.31
CA LEU A 485 -18.52 -30.81 21.35
C LEU A 485 -17.69 -32.09 21.13
N ALA A 486 -16.36 -32.00 21.15
CA ALA A 486 -15.46 -33.16 21.01
C ALA A 486 -15.50 -34.08 22.24
N SER A 487 -15.80 -33.55 23.43
CA SER A 487 -15.90 -34.35 24.67
C SER A 487 -17.22 -35.11 24.84
N SER A 488 -18.24 -34.87 24.01
CA SER A 488 -19.55 -35.54 24.13
C SER A 488 -19.79 -36.69 23.12
N ALA A 489 -18.83 -36.95 22.23
CA ALA A 489 -18.97 -37.95 21.16
C ALA A 489 -17.92 -39.07 21.27
N PHE A 490 -18.10 -39.97 22.22
CA PHE A 490 -17.57 -41.33 22.16
C PHE A 490 -18.57 -42.28 22.82
N ASP A 491 -19.36 -42.99 22.01
CA ASP A 491 -19.50 -44.45 22.17
C ASP A 491 -20.22 -45.12 20.98
N GLN A 492 -19.50 -46.09 20.42
CA GLN A 492 -19.95 -47.27 19.65
C GLN A 492 -20.09 -47.24 18.11
N PRO A 493 -19.75 -48.38 17.45
CA PRO A 493 -18.94 -48.37 16.22
C PRO A 493 -19.51 -49.18 15.03
N LEU A 494 -18.82 -49.09 13.88
CA LEU A 494 -18.64 -50.06 12.75
C LEU A 494 -18.99 -49.49 11.36
N PRO A 495 -18.45 -50.02 10.23
CA PRO A 495 -17.31 -50.95 10.05
C PRO A 495 -16.20 -50.44 9.08
N ILE A 496 -15.10 -51.19 9.11
CA ILE A 496 -13.79 -50.96 8.49
C ILE A 496 -13.82 -51.05 6.96
N GLY A 497 -13.24 -50.05 6.30
CA GLY A 497 -12.83 -50.06 4.90
C GLY A 497 -11.49 -49.33 4.71
N ILE A 498 -10.39 -50.07 4.87
CA ILE A 498 -9.03 -49.89 4.34
C ILE A 498 -8.54 -48.45 4.05
N ILE A 499 -7.56 -48.05 4.87
CA ILE A 499 -6.74 -46.84 4.80
C ILE A 499 -5.90 -46.79 3.51
N LYS A 500 -5.96 -45.66 2.78
CA LYS A 500 -4.81 -45.06 2.07
C LYS A 500 -4.79 -43.56 2.35
N GLY A 501 -3.64 -43.07 2.83
CA GLY A 501 -3.54 -41.89 3.67
C GLY A 501 -3.55 -40.52 2.97
N GLY A 502 -4.03 -39.53 3.74
CA GLY A 502 -3.37 -38.24 3.93
C GLY A 502 -3.70 -37.11 2.96
N SER A 503 -4.89 -36.53 3.05
CA SER A 503 -5.25 -35.23 2.43
C SER A 503 -5.90 -34.30 3.47
N THR A 504 -5.12 -33.72 4.37
CA THR A 504 -5.54 -32.59 5.21
C THR A 504 -5.25 -31.27 4.47
N SER A 505 -6.07 -30.94 3.48
CA SER A 505 -6.14 -29.59 2.88
C SER A 505 -7.46 -29.28 2.13
N ALA A 506 -8.36 -30.26 1.96
CA ALA A 506 -9.61 -30.09 1.21
C ALA A 506 -10.81 -29.65 2.06
N GLU A 507 -10.79 -29.87 3.38
CA GLU A 507 -11.90 -29.53 4.28
C GLU A 507 -11.98 -28.03 4.60
N THR A 508 -10.86 -27.29 4.55
CA THR A 508 -10.84 -25.84 4.76
C THR A 508 -11.31 -25.05 3.53
N SER A 509 -10.99 -25.49 2.31
CA SER A 509 -11.45 -24.82 1.08
C SER A 509 -12.95 -24.98 0.83
N THR A 510 -13.53 -26.10 1.27
CA THR A 510 -14.96 -26.38 1.10
C THR A 510 -15.84 -25.56 2.05
N GLY A 511 -15.40 -25.31 3.29
CA GLY A 511 -16.09 -24.43 4.23
C GLY A 511 -16.10 -22.96 3.78
N VAL A 512 -14.98 -22.45 3.28
CA VAL A 512 -14.87 -21.08 2.74
C VAL A 512 -15.79 -20.88 1.52
N TRP A 513 -15.86 -21.87 0.61
CA TRP A 513 -16.78 -21.80 -0.54
C TRP A 513 -18.26 -21.76 -0.12
N GLN A 514 -18.63 -22.44 0.97
CA GLN A 514 -20.00 -22.50 1.45
C GLN A 514 -20.47 -21.15 2.05
N GLU A 515 -19.59 -20.43 2.74
CA GLU A 515 -19.84 -19.05 3.20
C GLU A 515 -19.89 -18.07 2.02
N LEU A 516 -19.00 -18.24 1.05
CA LEU A 516 -18.97 -17.43 -0.18
C LEU A 516 -20.23 -17.62 -1.02
N LYS A 517 -20.83 -18.82 -1.03
CA LYS A 517 -22.09 -19.08 -1.73
C LYS A 517 -23.23 -18.18 -1.25
N SER A 518 -23.32 -17.93 0.05
CA SER A 518 -24.31 -16.99 0.62
C SER A 518 -24.07 -15.54 0.16
N TYR A 519 -22.80 -15.13 0.02
CA TYR A 519 -22.45 -13.83 -0.57
C TYR A 519 -22.81 -13.76 -2.07
N LEU A 520 -22.52 -14.82 -2.83
CA LEU A 520 -22.81 -14.91 -4.26
C LEU A 520 -24.31 -14.87 -4.56
N GLU A 521 -25.15 -15.51 -3.73
CA GLU A 521 -26.61 -15.47 -3.86
C GLU A 521 -27.13 -14.03 -3.76
N VAL A 522 -26.75 -13.29 -2.71
CA VAL A 522 -27.17 -11.89 -2.51
C VAL A 522 -26.68 -10.99 -3.64
N GLN A 523 -25.42 -11.13 -4.07
CA GLN A 523 -24.89 -10.29 -5.14
C GLN A 523 -25.50 -10.63 -6.52
N THR A 524 -25.84 -11.89 -6.76
CA THR A 524 -26.49 -12.33 -8.00
C THR A 524 -27.90 -11.78 -8.10
N GLU A 525 -28.68 -11.76 -7.01
CA GLU A 525 -30.01 -11.14 -6.99
C GLU A 525 -29.96 -9.64 -7.32
N LEU A 526 -29.00 -8.91 -6.76
CA LEU A 526 -28.80 -7.49 -7.04
C LEU A 526 -28.43 -7.24 -8.51
N ILE A 527 -27.58 -8.09 -9.10
CA ILE A 527 -27.21 -8.00 -10.52
C ILE A 527 -28.40 -8.33 -11.42
N VAL A 528 -29.22 -9.32 -11.09
CA VAL A 528 -30.43 -9.66 -11.86
C VAL A 528 -31.41 -8.50 -11.85
N TYR A 529 -31.64 -7.86 -10.70
CA TYR A 529 -32.49 -6.68 -10.59
C TYR A 529 -31.96 -5.50 -11.43
N ALA A 530 -30.66 -5.20 -11.31
CA ALA A 530 -30.02 -4.14 -12.10
C ALA A 530 -30.09 -4.45 -13.61
N THR A 531 -29.94 -5.71 -14.00
CA THR A 531 -30.04 -6.17 -15.40
C THR A 531 -31.44 -5.97 -15.96
N GLN A 532 -32.48 -6.32 -15.19
CA GLN A 532 -33.89 -6.09 -15.55
C GLN A 532 -34.20 -4.60 -15.70
N SER A 533 -33.66 -3.76 -14.81
CA SER A 533 -33.81 -2.31 -14.88
C SER A 533 -33.12 -1.72 -16.11
N VAL A 534 -31.91 -2.17 -16.44
CA VAL A 534 -31.18 -1.76 -17.67
C VAL A 534 -31.96 -2.19 -18.92
N HIS A 535 -32.44 -3.43 -18.99
CA HIS A 535 -33.21 -3.89 -20.16
C HIS A 535 -34.52 -3.10 -20.32
N SER A 536 -35.26 -2.86 -19.23
CA SER A 536 -36.49 -2.06 -19.25
C SER A 536 -36.24 -0.63 -19.71
N GLY A 537 -35.18 0.01 -19.19
CA GLY A 537 -34.78 1.36 -19.58
C GLY A 537 -34.30 1.47 -21.04
N MET A 538 -33.68 0.42 -21.58
CA MET A 538 -33.23 0.39 -22.98
C MET A 538 -34.35 0.09 -23.99
N HIS A 539 -35.37 -0.69 -23.61
CA HIS A 539 -36.56 -0.93 -24.44
C HIS A 539 -37.58 0.23 -24.37
N SER A 540 -37.60 1.01 -23.29
CA SER A 540 -38.52 2.14 -23.07
C SER A 540 -37.78 3.42 -22.66
N PRO A 541 -37.08 4.09 -23.59
CA PRO A 541 -36.17 5.21 -23.30
C PRO A 541 -36.85 6.47 -22.74
N ASN A 542 -38.19 6.57 -22.80
CA ASN A 542 -38.95 7.72 -22.31
C ASN A 542 -39.38 7.60 -20.84
N LEU A 543 -39.21 6.43 -20.21
CA LEU A 543 -39.71 6.13 -18.85
C LEU A 543 -38.61 6.04 -17.80
N THR A 544 -37.34 5.84 -18.21
CA THR A 544 -36.21 5.67 -17.29
C THR A 544 -35.11 6.68 -17.61
N PRO A 545 -34.68 7.52 -16.65
CA PRO A 545 -33.61 8.48 -16.87
C PRO A 545 -32.29 7.79 -17.28
N PRO A 546 -31.51 8.36 -18.22
CA PRO A 546 -30.19 7.83 -18.58
C PRO A 546 -29.22 7.72 -17.40
N SER A 547 -29.37 8.55 -16.37
CA SER A 547 -28.59 8.47 -15.13
C SER A 547 -28.83 7.15 -14.38
N THR A 548 -30.08 6.68 -14.30
CA THR A 548 -30.44 5.44 -13.63
C THR A 548 -29.89 4.20 -14.36
N ILE A 549 -29.89 4.21 -15.69
CA ILE A 549 -29.23 3.15 -16.49
C ILE A 549 -27.73 3.13 -16.20
N ASN A 550 -27.07 4.29 -16.15
CA ASN A 550 -25.64 4.39 -15.86
C ASN A 550 -25.29 3.97 -14.43
N GLU A 551 -26.14 4.27 -13.45
CA GLU A 551 -26.00 3.80 -12.07
C GLU A 551 -26.09 2.27 -12.00
N ASN A 552 -27.11 1.67 -12.62
CA ASN A 552 -27.28 0.23 -12.68
C ASN A 552 -26.12 -0.46 -13.40
N LEU A 553 -25.60 0.12 -14.50
CA LEU A 553 -24.40 -0.39 -15.17
C LEU A 553 -23.15 -0.29 -14.29
N THR A 554 -23.01 0.79 -13.51
CA THR A 554 -21.92 0.91 -12.52
C THR A 554 -21.98 -0.21 -11.51
N GLN A 555 -23.17 -0.48 -10.99
CA GLN A 555 -23.41 -1.51 -9.98
C GLN A 555 -23.10 -2.90 -10.54
N ILE A 556 -23.60 -3.23 -11.74
CA ILE A 556 -23.29 -4.51 -12.41
C ILE A 556 -21.79 -4.69 -12.59
N ILE A 557 -21.07 -3.67 -13.09
CA ILE A 557 -19.63 -3.75 -13.33
C ILE A 557 -18.86 -3.93 -12.00
N ALA A 558 -19.16 -3.09 -11.00
CA ALA A 558 -18.45 -3.09 -9.72
C ALA A 558 -18.68 -4.41 -8.97
N THR A 559 -19.93 -4.87 -8.89
CA THR A 559 -20.27 -6.14 -8.23
C THR A 559 -19.64 -7.33 -8.98
N THR A 560 -19.62 -7.33 -10.31
CA THR A 560 -18.98 -8.41 -11.09
C THR A 560 -17.48 -8.50 -10.82
N PHE A 561 -16.76 -7.37 -10.77
CA PHE A 561 -15.33 -7.38 -10.42
C PHE A 561 -15.07 -7.76 -8.96
N SER A 562 -15.98 -7.41 -8.04
CA SER A 562 -15.92 -7.88 -6.64
C SER A 562 -16.05 -9.40 -6.55
N ILE A 563 -17.00 -9.99 -7.30
CA ILE A 563 -17.20 -11.44 -7.36
C ILE A 563 -15.97 -12.15 -7.94
N ILE A 564 -15.41 -11.65 -9.05
CA ILE A 564 -14.19 -12.21 -9.65
C ILE A 564 -13.04 -12.20 -8.64
N ALA A 565 -12.80 -11.06 -7.98
CA ALA A 565 -11.72 -10.92 -7.01
C ALA A 565 -11.85 -11.88 -5.82
N VAL A 566 -13.08 -12.11 -5.35
CA VAL A 566 -13.34 -13.01 -4.21
C VAL A 566 -13.29 -14.48 -4.64
N CYS A 567 -13.72 -14.83 -5.86
CA CYS A 567 -13.80 -16.22 -6.30
C CYS A 567 -12.47 -16.77 -6.84
N CYS A 568 -11.61 -15.94 -7.46
CA CYS A 568 -10.36 -16.40 -8.09
C CYS A 568 -9.48 -17.26 -7.18
N ASP A 569 -9.39 -16.93 -5.89
CA ASP A 569 -8.52 -17.62 -4.93
C ASP A 569 -9.25 -18.66 -4.06
N ASN A 570 -10.58 -18.77 -4.19
CA ASN A 570 -11.43 -19.56 -3.29
C ASN A 570 -12.29 -20.64 -3.98
N LEU A 571 -12.07 -20.89 -5.27
CA LEU A 571 -12.78 -21.95 -6.01
C LEU A 571 -12.44 -23.35 -5.47
N PRO A 572 -13.42 -24.27 -5.36
CA PRO A 572 -13.15 -25.66 -5.00
C PRO A 572 -12.21 -26.33 -6.01
N VAL A 573 -11.23 -27.09 -5.52
CA VAL A 573 -10.18 -27.71 -6.35
C VAL A 573 -10.76 -28.63 -7.44
N THR A 574 -11.91 -29.26 -7.18
CA THR A 574 -12.60 -30.17 -8.12
C THR A 574 -13.26 -29.45 -9.30
N THR A 575 -13.61 -28.18 -9.13
CA THR A 575 -14.34 -27.38 -10.12
C THR A 575 -13.58 -26.14 -10.58
N ALA A 576 -12.35 -25.94 -10.08
CA ALA A 576 -11.51 -24.78 -10.35
C ALA A 576 -11.28 -24.50 -11.84
N VAL A 577 -11.17 -25.52 -12.70
CA VAL A 577 -11.02 -25.32 -14.15
C VAL A 577 -12.26 -24.67 -14.75
N LYS A 578 -13.44 -25.23 -14.47
CA LYS A 578 -14.73 -24.69 -14.93
C LYS A 578 -15.03 -23.32 -14.32
N GLY A 579 -14.74 -23.15 -13.03
CA GLY A 579 -14.91 -21.88 -12.33
C GLY A 579 -14.05 -20.77 -12.94
N ASN A 580 -12.77 -21.04 -13.21
CA ASN A 580 -11.89 -20.06 -13.84
C ASN A 580 -12.32 -19.69 -15.27
N GLU A 581 -12.91 -20.62 -16.02
CA GLU A 581 -13.49 -20.30 -17.35
C GLU A 581 -14.67 -19.32 -17.23
N ILE A 582 -15.55 -19.53 -16.24
CA ILE A 582 -16.68 -18.64 -15.96
C ILE A 582 -16.19 -17.26 -15.49
N LEU A 583 -15.20 -17.21 -14.60
CA LEU A 583 -14.61 -15.94 -14.11
C LEU A 583 -13.98 -15.14 -15.26
N ARG A 584 -13.31 -15.80 -16.21
CA ARG A 584 -12.77 -15.15 -17.41
C ARG A 584 -13.88 -14.59 -18.30
N GLY A 585 -14.99 -15.31 -18.45
CA GLY A 585 -16.18 -14.83 -19.18
C GLY A 585 -16.81 -13.59 -18.51
N LEU A 586 -16.94 -13.61 -17.18
CA LEU A 586 -17.41 -12.46 -16.39
C LEU A 586 -16.51 -11.23 -16.58
N GLU A 587 -15.19 -11.42 -16.55
CA GLU A 587 -14.23 -10.34 -16.77
C GLU A 587 -14.36 -9.74 -18.19
N GLU A 588 -14.53 -10.58 -19.21
CA GLU A 588 -14.71 -10.13 -20.59
C GLU A 588 -15.98 -9.27 -20.76
N HIS A 589 -17.11 -9.73 -20.24
CA HIS A 589 -18.38 -8.99 -20.34
C HIS A 589 -18.40 -7.73 -19.47
N ALA A 590 -17.82 -7.75 -18.26
CA ALA A 590 -17.67 -6.54 -17.44
C ALA A 590 -16.80 -5.48 -18.13
N ASN A 591 -15.75 -5.90 -18.84
CA ASN A 591 -14.93 -4.99 -19.64
C ASN A 591 -15.65 -4.43 -20.87
N LYS A 592 -16.49 -5.23 -21.55
CA LYS A 592 -17.37 -4.77 -22.63
C LYS A 592 -18.37 -3.70 -22.14
N LEU A 593 -19.01 -3.93 -20.99
CA LEU A 593 -19.92 -2.95 -20.36
C LEU A 593 -19.19 -1.65 -19.97
N ARG A 594 -17.99 -1.76 -19.40
CA ARG A 594 -17.16 -0.60 -19.04
C ARG A 594 -16.81 0.26 -20.25
N LYS A 595 -16.50 -0.35 -21.40
CA LYS A 595 -16.23 0.36 -22.66
C LYS A 595 -17.50 0.98 -23.24
N ALA A 596 -18.62 0.25 -23.24
CA ALA A 596 -19.89 0.74 -23.78
C ALA A 596 -20.47 1.92 -22.99
N ARG A 597 -20.18 2.01 -21.69
CA ARG A 597 -20.57 3.16 -20.84
C ARG A 597 -19.83 4.47 -21.19
N LEU A 598 -18.64 4.39 -21.78
CA LEU A 598 -17.79 5.55 -22.09
C LEU A 598 -18.14 6.24 -23.42
N VAL A 599 -19.05 5.66 -24.22
CA VAL A 599 -19.46 6.17 -25.53
C VAL A 599 -20.92 6.63 -25.43
N GLU A 600 -21.30 7.71 -26.12
CA GLU A 600 -22.71 8.12 -26.25
C GLU A 600 -23.57 6.91 -26.69
N VAL A 601 -24.80 6.81 -26.17
CA VAL A 601 -25.66 5.63 -26.34
C VAL A 601 -26.14 5.49 -27.79
N THR A 602 -25.29 4.97 -28.68
CA THR A 602 -25.62 4.58 -30.05
C THR A 602 -26.44 3.28 -30.08
N PRO A 603 -27.19 2.99 -31.16
CA PRO A 603 -27.92 1.72 -31.30
C PRO A 603 -27.03 0.48 -31.12
N GLU A 604 -25.78 0.56 -31.56
CA GLU A 604 -24.78 -0.52 -31.46
C GLU A 604 -24.32 -0.71 -30.01
N SER A 605 -24.13 0.37 -29.25
CA SER A 605 -23.75 0.26 -27.83
C SER A 605 -24.89 -0.26 -26.97
N ARG A 606 -26.16 0.02 -27.31
CA ARG A 606 -27.33 -0.57 -26.64
C ARG A 606 -27.37 -2.09 -26.77
N GLN A 607 -27.09 -2.61 -27.96
CA GLN A 607 -27.05 -4.05 -28.19
C GLN A 607 -25.95 -4.70 -27.35
N VAL A 608 -24.74 -4.14 -27.35
CA VAL A 608 -23.61 -4.64 -26.55
C VAL A 608 -23.92 -4.60 -25.04
N ILE A 609 -24.63 -3.56 -24.57
CA ILE A 609 -25.05 -3.44 -23.17
C ILE A 609 -26.06 -4.52 -22.79
N MET A 610 -27.11 -4.73 -23.59
CA MET A 610 -28.10 -5.78 -23.32
C MET A 610 -27.46 -7.18 -23.31
N GLU A 611 -26.69 -7.50 -24.36
CA GLU A 611 -26.02 -8.80 -24.49
C GLU A 611 -25.04 -9.05 -23.34
N SER A 612 -24.22 -8.06 -22.98
CA SER A 612 -23.21 -8.24 -21.94
C SER A 612 -23.78 -8.23 -20.52
N THR A 613 -24.84 -7.46 -20.23
CA THR A 613 -25.52 -7.52 -18.93
C THR A 613 -26.25 -8.85 -18.73
N PHE A 614 -26.89 -9.38 -19.78
CA PHE A 614 -27.52 -10.70 -19.74
C PHE A 614 -26.49 -11.84 -19.59
N ALA A 615 -25.37 -11.76 -20.32
CA ALA A 615 -24.30 -12.75 -20.21
C ALA A 615 -23.67 -12.78 -18.81
N VAL A 616 -23.49 -11.62 -18.15
CA VAL A 616 -23.04 -11.55 -16.76
C VAL A 616 -24.01 -12.26 -15.81
N ALA A 617 -25.32 -12.02 -15.94
CA ALA A 617 -26.32 -12.68 -15.09
C ALA A 617 -26.32 -14.21 -15.26
N ASN A 618 -26.19 -14.70 -16.50
CA ASN A 618 -26.12 -16.14 -16.77
C ASN A 618 -24.82 -16.77 -16.25
N ALA A 619 -23.67 -16.12 -16.46
CA ALA A 619 -22.38 -16.62 -15.99
C ALA A 619 -22.34 -16.69 -14.45
N LEU A 620 -22.97 -15.75 -13.73
CA LEU A 620 -23.13 -15.83 -12.27
C LEU A 620 -24.03 -16.99 -11.84
N LYS A 621 -25.09 -17.27 -12.59
CA LYS A 621 -25.95 -18.44 -12.34
C LYS A 621 -25.19 -19.76 -12.54
N GLU A 622 -24.32 -19.83 -13.54
CA GLU A 622 -23.44 -20.98 -13.74
C GLU A 622 -22.38 -21.10 -12.64
N LEU A 623 -21.85 -19.97 -12.17
CA LEU A 623 -20.89 -19.94 -11.05
C LEU A 623 -21.50 -20.44 -9.74
N MET A 624 -22.77 -20.16 -9.47
CA MET A 624 -23.50 -20.69 -8.30
C MET A 624 -23.79 -22.19 -8.40
N GLY A 625 -23.76 -22.76 -9.62
CA GLY A 625 -23.94 -24.18 -9.90
C GLY A 625 -22.67 -25.02 -9.75
N ILE A 626 -21.56 -24.39 -9.37
CA ILE A 626 -20.28 -25.00 -9.03
C ILE A 626 -20.19 -25.23 -7.52
#